data_AF-A0A4R5XMZ1-F1
#
_entry.id   AF-A0A4R5XMZ1-F1
#
_cell.length_a   1.000
_cell.length_b   1.000
_cell.length_c   1.000
_cell.angle_alpha   90.00
_cell.angle_beta   90.00
_cell.angle_gamma   90.00
#
_symmetry.space_group_name_H-M   'P 1'
#
loop_
_entity.id
_entity.type
_entity.pdbx_description
1 polymer ?
#
loop_
_entity_poly.entity_id
_entity_poly.type
_entity_poly.pdbx_seq_one_letter_code
_entity_poly.pdbx_strand_id
1 'polypeptide(L)'
;MENKSGNKITELEDQIQKVIVMLEEENHHNPNSMVELLIKRYRNAFDIVEKSKDLSELSPSDFHIIGGTRAYIDSSSNYDNPVLEEMHKTEQLVKKI
;
A
#
# COMPACT_ATOMS: atom_id res chain seq x y z
N MET A 1 2.78 -2.84 29.78
CA MET A 1 3.21 -1.97 28.67
C MET A 1 2.75 -2.65 27.40
N GLU A 2 1.71 -2.13 26.74
CA GLU A 2 1.28 -2.66 25.45
C GLU A 2 2.42 -2.48 24.44
N ASN A 3 2.71 -3.54 23.69
CA ASN A 3 3.81 -3.58 22.72
C ASN A 3 3.47 -2.68 21.52
N LYS A 4 3.84 -1.40 21.59
CA LYS A 4 3.49 -0.37 20.60
C LYS A 4 3.98 -0.68 19.18
N SER A 5 5.06 -1.45 19.00
CA SER A 5 5.54 -1.86 17.66
C SER A 5 4.63 -2.92 17.03
N GLY A 6 4.14 -3.90 17.81
CA GLY A 6 3.27 -4.96 17.27
C GLY A 6 1.95 -4.43 16.69
N ASN A 7 1.37 -3.41 17.33
CA ASN A 7 0.12 -2.80 16.85
C ASN A 7 0.32 -2.02 15.53
N LYS A 8 1.44 -1.30 15.39
CA LYS A 8 1.77 -0.56 14.15
C LYS A 8 2.07 -1.47 12.97
N ILE A 9 2.72 -2.62 13.19
CA ILE A 9 2.94 -3.63 12.15
C ILE A 9 1.59 -4.11 11.63
N THR A 10 0.70 -4.54 12.53
CA THR A 10 -0.64 -5.01 12.16
C THR A 10 -1.45 -3.94 11.43
N GLU A 11 -1.42 -2.68 11.88
CA GLU A 11 -2.13 -1.58 11.20
C GLU A 11 -1.63 -1.37 9.76
N LEU A 12 -0.31 -1.35 9.54
CA LEU A 12 0.24 -1.16 8.20
C LEU A 12 0.00 -2.37 7.30
N GLU A 13 0.14 -3.58 7.83
CA GLU A 13 -0.13 -4.83 7.13
C GLU A 13 -1.57 -4.91 6.64
N ASP A 14 -2.54 -4.68 7.54
CA ASP A 14 -3.98 -4.67 7.23
C ASP A 14 -4.30 -3.63 6.16
N GLN A 15 -3.72 -2.43 6.28
CA GLN A 15 -3.95 -1.35 5.33
C GLN A 15 -3.34 -1.65 3.95
N ILE A 16 -2.16 -2.26 3.88
CA ILE A 16 -1.56 -2.72 2.60
C ILE A 16 -2.43 -3.80 1.98
N GLN A 17 -2.87 -4.80 2.77
CA GLN A 17 -3.70 -5.90 2.27
C GLN A 17 -5.02 -5.38 1.70
N LYS A 18 -5.67 -4.43 2.38
CA LYS A 18 -6.89 -3.78 1.88
C LYS A 18 -6.68 -3.13 0.51
N VAL A 19 -5.58 -2.40 0.32
CA VAL A 19 -5.27 -1.78 -0.97
C VAL A 19 -5.01 -2.82 -2.05
N ILE A 20 -4.33 -3.93 -1.74
CA ILE A 20 -4.10 -5.02 -2.70
C ILE A 20 -5.44 -5.56 -3.23
N VAL A 21 -6.37 -5.90 -2.33
CA VAL A 21 -7.68 -6.44 -2.72
C VAL A 21 -8.43 -5.44 -3.62
N MET A 22 -8.47 -4.17 -3.24
CA MET A 22 -9.18 -3.15 -4.02
C MET A 22 -8.53 -2.91 -5.40
N LEU A 23 -7.20 -2.91 -5.50
CA LEU A 23 -6.51 -2.79 -6.78
C LEU A 23 -6.74 -4.02 -7.67
N GLU A 24 -6.76 -5.22 -7.10
CA GLU A 24 -7.06 -6.46 -7.82
C GLU A 24 -8.49 -6.47 -8.35
N GLU A 25 -9.46 -6.03 -7.55
CA GLU A 25 -10.84 -5.84 -7.97
C GLU A 25 -10.94 -4.81 -9.10
N GLU A 26 -10.30 -3.65 -8.97
CA GLU A 26 -10.30 -2.63 -10.02
C GLU A 26 -9.69 -3.18 -11.32
N ASN A 27 -8.53 -3.84 -11.24
CA ASN A 27 -7.84 -4.38 -12.41
C ASN A 27 -8.60 -5.53 -13.07
N HIS A 28 -9.41 -6.27 -12.30
CA HIS A 28 -10.29 -7.30 -12.84
C HIS A 28 -11.40 -6.68 -13.70
N HIS A 29 -11.99 -5.57 -13.25
CA HIS A 29 -13.06 -4.89 -13.98
C HIS A 29 -12.53 -4.02 -15.14
N ASN A 30 -11.42 -3.31 -14.91
CA ASN A 30 -10.76 -2.42 -15.88
C ASN A 30 -9.27 -2.73 -15.94
N PRO A 31 -8.85 -3.71 -16.75
CA PRO A 31 -7.44 -4.08 -16.88
C PRO A 31 -6.55 -2.90 -17.26
N ASN A 32 -5.54 -2.64 -16.44
CA ASN A 32 -4.63 -1.53 -16.60
C ASN A 32 -3.22 -1.96 -16.14
N SER A 33 -2.23 -1.85 -17.04
CA SER A 33 -0.86 -2.29 -16.76
C SER A 33 -0.19 -1.52 -15.62
N MET A 34 -0.59 -0.26 -15.38
CA MET A 34 -0.12 0.50 -14.22
C MET A 34 -0.74 -0.04 -12.93
N VAL A 35 -2.02 -0.38 -12.95
CA VAL A 35 -2.68 -1.00 -11.77
C VAL A 35 -2.05 -2.35 -11.47
N GLU A 36 -1.73 -3.16 -12.48
CA GLU A 36 -0.98 -4.42 -12.31
C GLU A 36 0.41 -4.19 -11.67
N LEU A 37 1.12 -3.13 -12.09
CA LEU A 37 2.40 -2.75 -11.48
C LEU A 37 2.24 -2.31 -10.03
N LEU A 38 1.18 -1.54 -9.72
CA LEU A 38 0.86 -1.13 -8.35
C LEU A 38 0.56 -2.34 -7.47
N ILE A 39 -0.23 -3.30 -7.93
CA ILE A 39 -0.49 -4.57 -7.20
C ILE A 39 0.83 -5.26 -6.85
N LYS A 40 1.76 -5.39 -7.80
CA LYS A 40 3.08 -6.00 -7.56
C LYS A 40 3.87 -5.25 -6.48
N ARG A 41 3.88 -3.92 -6.52
CA ARG A 41 4.57 -3.09 -5.51
C ARG A 41 3.95 -3.24 -4.12
N TYR A 42 2.62 -3.22 -4.02
CA TYR A 42 1.95 -3.39 -2.73
C TYR A 42 2.13 -4.79 -2.16
N ARG A 43 2.13 -5.84 -2.98
CA ARG A 43 2.49 -7.21 -2.53
C ARG A 43 3.92 -7.28 -2.01
N ASN A 44 4.87 -6.65 -2.69
CA ASN A 44 6.25 -6.57 -2.18
C ASN A 44 6.33 -5.81 -0.85
N ALA A 45 5.56 -4.73 -0.69
CA ALA A 45 5.47 -3.99 0.57
C ALA A 45 4.88 -4.85 1.69
N PHE A 46 3.85 -5.64 1.41
CA PHE A 46 3.26 -6.59 2.35
C PHE A 46 4.31 -7.61 2.84
N ASP A 47 5.03 -8.23 1.90
CA ASP A 47 6.12 -9.17 2.18
C ASP A 47 7.22 -8.57 3.09
N ILE A 48 7.53 -7.28 2.94
CA ILE A 48 8.50 -6.57 3.77
C ILE A 48 7.97 -6.41 5.20
N VAL A 49 6.70 -6.01 5.36
CA VAL A 49 6.06 -5.87 6.68
C VAL A 49 5.97 -7.21 7.38
N GLU A 50 5.46 -8.25 6.71
CA GLU A 50 5.27 -9.60 7.27
C GLU A 50 6.59 -10.20 7.78
N LYS A 51 7.69 -9.97 7.05
CA LYS A 51 9.03 -10.47 7.41
C LYS A 51 9.71 -9.60 8.47
N SER A 52 9.23 -8.38 8.71
CA SER A 52 9.81 -7.48 9.68
C SER A 52 9.34 -7.80 11.10
N LYS A 53 10.27 -7.72 12.05
CA LYS A 53 9.97 -7.84 13.49
C LYS A 53 9.70 -6.49 14.14
N ASP A 54 10.19 -5.42 13.53
CA ASP A 54 10.04 -4.05 13.99
C ASP A 54 10.10 -3.07 12.82
N LEU A 55 9.07 -2.24 12.64
CA LEU A 55 9.06 -1.24 11.57
C LEU A 55 10.15 -0.18 11.75
N SER A 56 10.68 0.02 12.96
CA SER A 56 11.74 1.00 13.20
C SER A 56 13.06 0.69 12.48
N GLU A 57 13.24 -0.55 12.02
CA GLU A 57 14.39 -0.99 11.21
C GLU A 57 14.21 -0.71 9.71
N LEU A 58 13.01 -0.29 9.29
CA LEU A 58 12.67 -0.02 7.91
C LEU A 58 12.69 1.49 7.63
N SER A 59 12.80 1.82 6.35
CA SER A 59 12.70 3.18 5.83
C SER A 59 11.52 3.30 4.86
N PRO A 60 10.94 4.50 4.69
CA PRO A 60 9.88 4.71 3.70
C PRO A 60 10.27 4.30 2.27
N SER A 61 11.56 4.36 1.93
CA SER A 61 12.08 3.96 0.62
C SER A 61 12.01 2.46 0.36
N ASP A 62 12.03 1.61 1.38
CA ASP A 62 12.06 0.14 1.21
C ASP A 62 10.77 -0.38 0.58
N PHE A 63 9.65 0.30 0.81
CA PHE A 63 8.33 -0.15 0.36
C PHE A 63 8.05 0.16 -1.11
N HIS A 64 8.70 1.18 -1.69
CA HIS A 64 8.48 1.61 -3.09
C HIS A 64 7.02 1.88 -3.51
N ILE A 65 6.13 2.20 -2.57
CA ILE A 65 4.71 2.52 -2.82
C ILE A 65 4.38 4.02 -2.75
N ILE A 66 5.29 4.87 -2.26
CA ILE A 66 5.11 6.33 -2.25
C ILE A 66 5.00 6.86 -3.68
N GLY A 67 4.00 7.72 -3.91
CA GLY A 67 3.68 8.22 -5.25
C GLY A 67 2.82 7.26 -6.07
N GLY A 68 2.47 6.09 -5.53
CA GLY A 68 1.56 5.13 -6.16
C GLY A 68 0.17 5.74 -6.40
N THR A 69 -0.33 6.55 -5.47
CA THR A 69 -1.61 7.26 -5.62
C THR A 69 -1.61 8.15 -6.87
N ARG A 70 -0.51 8.90 -7.09
CA ARG A 70 -0.36 9.76 -8.26
C ARG A 70 -0.23 8.93 -9.55
N ALA A 71 0.54 7.84 -9.50
CA ALA A 71 0.68 6.93 -10.65
C ALA A 71 -0.67 6.31 -11.05
N TYR A 72 -1.51 5.93 -10.10
CA TYR A 72 -2.88 5.48 -10.38
C TYR A 72 -3.66 6.57 -11.10
N ILE A 73 -3.72 7.78 -10.53
CA ILE A 73 -4.44 8.94 -11.09
C ILE A 73 -3.97 9.26 -12.51
N ASP A 74 -2.67 9.27 -12.77
CA ASP A 74 -2.12 9.56 -14.09
C ASP A 74 -2.42 8.45 -15.12
N SER A 75 -2.70 7.23 -14.65
CA SER A 75 -2.99 6.07 -15.50
C SER A 75 -4.47 5.75 -15.67
N SER A 76 -5.33 6.35 -14.86
CA SER A 76 -6.76 6.04 -14.79
C SER A 76 -7.58 7.32 -14.93
N SER A 77 -8.71 7.23 -15.62
CA SER A 77 -9.68 8.33 -15.68
C SER A 77 -10.66 8.31 -14.49
N ASN A 78 -10.54 7.34 -13.59
CA ASN A 78 -11.43 7.15 -12.45
C ASN A 78 -10.87 7.82 -11.18
N TYR A 79 -10.97 9.15 -11.14
CA TYR A 79 -10.44 10.00 -10.08
C TYR A 79 -11.17 9.86 -8.74
N ASP A 80 -12.39 9.33 -8.74
CA ASP A 80 -13.24 9.14 -7.55
C ASP A 80 -13.19 7.70 -7.03
N ASN A 81 -12.25 6.87 -7.52
CA ASN A 81 -12.16 5.48 -7.09
C ASN A 81 -11.80 5.42 -5.59
N PRO A 82 -12.57 4.69 -4.77
CA PRO A 82 -12.30 4.58 -3.32
C PRO A 82 -10.92 4.02 -3.00
N VAL A 83 -10.27 3.28 -3.92
CA VAL A 83 -8.91 2.79 -3.73
C VAL A 83 -7.90 3.92 -3.51
N LEU A 84 -8.15 5.10 -4.06
CA LEU A 84 -7.25 6.25 -3.94
C LEU A 84 -7.11 6.74 -2.50
N GLU A 85 -8.19 6.74 -1.73
CA GLU A 85 -8.16 7.12 -0.33
C GLU A 85 -7.33 6.11 0.48
N GLU A 86 -7.50 4.82 0.20
CA GLU A 86 -6.79 3.75 0.89
C GLU A 86 -5.31 3.71 0.52
N MET A 87 -4.96 3.92 -0.75
CA MET A 87 -3.57 4.12 -1.20
C MET A 87 -2.92 5.31 -0.50
N HIS A 88 -3.64 6.43 -0.40
CA HIS A 88 -3.13 7.62 0.28
C HIS A 88 -2.89 7.35 1.77
N LYS A 89 -3.83 6.68 2.47
CA LYS A 89 -3.65 6.26 3.86
C LYS A 89 -2.40 5.41 4.04
N THR A 90 -2.19 4.42 3.17
CA THR A 90 -0.99 3.57 3.21
C THR A 90 0.29 4.39 3.04
N GLU A 91 0.33 5.31 2.07
CA GLU A 91 1.48 6.18 1.88
C GLU A 91 1.76 7.06 3.12
N GLN A 92 0.72 7.53 3.82
CA GLN A 92 0.89 8.30 5.05
C GLN A 92 1.39 7.44 6.22
N LEU A 93 0.97 6.18 6.32
CA LEU A 93 1.51 5.26 7.33
C LEU A 93 2.98 4.97 7.06
N VAL A 94 3.35 4.66 5.82
CA VAL A 94 4.74 4.43 5.43
C VAL A 94 5.62 5.65 5.68
N LYS A 95 5.14 6.87 5.43
CA LYS A 95 5.89 8.11 5.71
C LYS A 95 6.11 8.40 7.20
N LYS A 96 5.39 7.71 8.10
CA LYS A 96 5.51 7.86 9.56
C LYS A 96 6.39 6.79 10.21
N ILE A 97 6.87 5.83 9.41
CA ILE A 97 7.95 4.92 9.79
C ILE A 97 9.24 5.74 9.85
#